data_AF-N8XZ39-F1
#
_entry.id   AF-N8XZ39-F1
#
_cell.length_a   1.000
_cell.length_b   1.000
_cell.length_c   1.000
_cell.angle_alpha   90.00
_cell.angle_beta   90.00
_cell.angle_gamma   90.00
#
_symmetry.space_group_name_H-M   'P 1'
#
loop_
_entity.id
_entity.type
_entity.pdbx_description
1 polymer ?
#
loop_
_entity_poly.entity_id
_entity_poly.type
_entity_poly.pdbx_seq_one_letter_code
_entity_poly.pdbx_strand_id
1 'polypeptide(L)'
;MDDEDGWCELIYVEALKLYRPSRYNTVSKLRFLTSILELFAEIQNENAIIEVKAVNIKFKFRSKNYVFWVFEMPDFNDKTLYLAYMSHHLSKL
;
A
#
# COMPACT_ATOMS: atom_id res chain seq x y z
N MET A 1 -5.99 17.50 18.01
CA MET A 1 -5.75 17.88 16.60
C MET A 1 -4.67 16.91 16.18
N ASP A 2 -5.10 15.93 15.40
CA ASP A 2 -4.58 14.56 15.42
C ASP A 2 -3.13 14.44 14.94
N ASP A 3 -2.30 13.85 15.79
CA ASP A 3 -0.95 13.42 15.43
C ASP A 3 -0.99 12.34 14.33
N GLU A 4 -2.13 11.65 14.13
CA GLU A 4 -2.33 10.58 13.13
C GLU A 4 -2.14 11.05 11.68
N ASP A 5 -2.57 12.27 11.34
CA ASP A 5 -2.42 12.80 9.97
C ASP A 5 -0.94 13.10 9.65
N GLY A 6 -0.14 13.45 10.67
CA GLY A 6 1.28 13.77 10.50
C GLY A 6 2.12 12.58 10.08
N TRP A 7 1.89 11.40 10.67
CA TRP A 7 2.65 10.20 10.34
C TRP A 7 2.33 9.68 8.93
N CYS A 8 1.06 9.76 8.51
CA CYS A 8 0.66 9.38 7.16
C CYS A 8 1.32 10.27 6.09
N GLU A 9 1.40 11.58 6.34
CA GLU A 9 2.07 12.51 5.43
C GLU A 9 3.59 12.26 5.36
N LEU A 10 4.24 12.02 6.50
CA LEU A 10 5.66 11.69 6.55
C LEU A 10 5.97 10.40 5.78
N ILE A 11 5.22 9.33 6.02
CA ILE A 11 5.38 8.05 5.32
C ILE A 11 5.18 8.22 3.81
N TYR A 12 4.16 8.98 3.41
CA TYR A 12 3.89 9.25 2.00
C TYR A 12 5.05 10.00 1.32
N VAL A 13 5.61 11.03 1.98
CA VAL A 13 6.74 11.80 1.45
C VAL A 13 8.00 10.94 1.32
N GLU A 14 8.29 10.08 2.31
CA GLU A 14 9.44 9.18 2.24
C GLU A 14 9.24 8.09 1.17
N ALA A 15 8.04 7.51 1.05
CA ALA A 15 7.71 6.55 0.00
C ALA A 15 7.88 7.14 -1.40
N LEU A 16 7.54 8.43 -1.61
CA LEU A 16 7.74 9.13 -2.88
C LEU A 16 9.22 9.25 -3.26
N LYS A 17 10.13 9.41 -2.29
CA LYS A 17 11.58 9.46 -2.55
C LYS A 17 12.13 8.11 -2.98
N LEU A 18 11.56 7.03 -2.45
CA LEU A 18 11.95 5.65 -2.77
C LEU A 18 11.28 5.13 -4.06
N TYR A 19 10.22 5.80 -4.51
CA TYR A 19 9.41 5.37 -5.63
C TYR A 19 10.20 5.28 -6.95
N ARG A 20 10.10 4.12 -7.60
CA ARG A 20 10.60 3.89 -8.96
C ARG A 20 9.48 3.40 -9.86
N PRO A 21 8.99 4.23 -10.80
CA PRO A 21 7.90 3.85 -11.68
C PRO A 21 8.31 2.65 -12.54
N SER A 22 7.35 1.74 -12.73
CA SER A 22 7.46 0.67 -13.72
C SER A 22 6.61 0.99 -14.95
N ARG A 23 6.82 0.24 -16.04
CA ARG A 23 5.98 0.34 -17.25
C ARG A 23 4.50 0.01 -17.00
N TYR A 24 4.18 -0.72 -15.93
CA TYR A 24 2.82 -1.17 -15.63
C TYR A 24 2.26 -0.41 -14.41
N ASN A 25 1.19 0.35 -14.60
CA ASN A 25 0.61 1.19 -13.53
C ASN A 25 0.26 0.39 -12.27
N THR A 26 -0.31 -0.81 -12.42
CA THR A 26 -0.64 -1.68 -11.28
C THR A 26 0.59 -2.10 -10.47
N VAL A 27 1.70 -2.43 -11.14
CA VAL A 27 2.97 -2.77 -10.48
C VAL A 27 3.49 -1.55 -9.72
N SER A 28 3.38 -0.35 -10.31
CA SER A 28 3.82 0.90 -9.68
C SER A 28 3.01 1.22 -8.41
N LYS A 29 1.67 1.08 -8.45
CA LYS A 29 0.80 1.26 -7.28
C LYS A 29 1.12 0.27 -6.15
N LEU A 30 1.31 -1.00 -6.48
CA LEU A 30 1.64 -2.04 -5.49
C LEU A 30 3.00 -1.80 -4.84
N ARG A 31 4.02 -1.45 -5.64
CA ARG A 31 5.34 -1.08 -5.10
C ARG A 31 5.25 0.11 -4.16
N PHE A 32 4.48 1.12 -4.55
CA PHE A 32 4.30 2.30 -3.72
C PHE A 32 3.63 1.96 -2.37
N LEU A 33 2.58 1.14 -2.38
CA LEU A 33 1.97 0.64 -1.13
C LEU A 33 2.93 -0.19 -0.29
N THR A 34 3.74 -1.04 -0.94
CA THR A 34 4.73 -1.87 -0.23
C THR A 34 5.70 -1.00 0.54
N SER A 35 6.25 0.04 -0.09
CA SER A 35 7.15 0.99 0.58
C SER A 35 6.49 1.72 1.74
N ILE A 36 5.20 2.05 1.63
CA ILE A 36 4.43 2.65 2.74
C ILE A 36 4.33 1.68 3.92
N LEU A 37 4.02 0.42 3.66
CA LEU A 37 3.89 -0.60 4.71
C LEU A 37 5.24 -0.91 5.38
N GLU A 38 6.33 -0.91 4.61
CA GLU A 38 7.69 -1.04 5.15
C GLU A 38 8.02 0.12 6.09
N LEU A 39 7.82 1.36 5.65
CA LEU A 39 8.06 2.56 6.46
C LEU A 39 7.16 2.61 7.70
N PHE A 40 5.91 2.17 7.58
CA PHE A 40 5.01 2.08 8.73
C PHE A 40 5.53 1.08 9.77
N ALA A 41 5.97 -0.12 9.35
CA ALA A 41 6.55 -1.11 10.25
C ALA A 41 7.83 -0.61 10.93
N GLU A 42 8.69 0.11 10.18
CA GLU A 42 9.89 0.76 10.73
C GLU A 42 9.54 1.78 11.84
N ILE A 43 8.52 2.61 11.60
CA ILE A 43 8.04 3.61 12.58
C ILE A 43 7.49 2.93 13.85
N GLN A 44 6.74 1.84 13.69
CA GLN A 44 6.22 1.06 14.81
C GLN A 44 7.30 0.22 15.51
N ASN A 45 8.53 0.18 14.96
CA ASN A 45 9.62 -0.66 15.42
C ASN A 45 9.22 -2.15 15.47
N GLU A 46 8.45 -2.59 14.46
CA GLU A 46 7.96 -3.95 14.32
C GLU A 46 8.60 -4.65 13.11
N ASN A 47 8.81 -5.97 13.21
CA ASN A 47 9.24 -6.78 12.08
C ASN A 47 8.02 -7.16 11.23
N ALA A 48 7.91 -6.60 10.02
CA ALA A 48 6.88 -6.98 9.06
C ALA A 48 7.47 -7.84 7.93
N ILE A 49 6.74 -8.89 7.54
CA ILE A 49 7.02 -9.65 6.32
C ILE A 49 5.96 -9.24 5.29
N ILE A 50 6.37 -8.53 4.25
CA ILE A 50 5.47 -8.07 3.19
C ILE A 50 5.76 -8.90 1.94
N GLU A 51 4.79 -9.71 1.51
CA GLU A 51 4.90 -10.54 0.32
C GLU A 51 3.91 -10.11 -0.76
N VAL A 52 4.41 -9.50 -1.84
CA VAL A 52 3.60 -9.13 -3.01
C VAL A 52 3.63 -10.27 -4.03
N LYS A 53 2.71 -11.22 -3.91
CA LYS A 53 2.53 -12.31 -4.90
C LYS A 53 1.57 -11.89 -6.02
N ALA A 54 2.13 -11.80 -7.23
CA ALA A 54 1.46 -11.65 -8.54
C ALA A 54 0.61 -10.38 -8.75
N VAL A 55 1.01 -9.56 -9.73
CA VAL A 55 0.21 -8.46 -10.26
C VAL A 55 -0.87 -9.05 -11.18
N ASN A 56 -1.89 -9.67 -10.58
CA ASN A 56 -3.06 -10.30 -11.23
C ASN A 56 -2.80 -11.08 -12.54
N ILE A 57 -2.68 -12.41 -12.45
CA ILE A 57 -3.05 -13.32 -13.55
C ILE A 57 -4.33 -14.04 -13.12
N LYS A 58 -5.44 -13.75 -13.81
CA LYS A 58 -6.73 -14.40 -13.58
C LYS A 58 -6.78 -15.68 -14.43
N PHE A 59 -6.42 -16.81 -13.84
CA PHE A 59 -6.58 -18.13 -14.45
C PHE A 59 -7.50 -19.00 -13.58
N LYS A 60 -8.58 -19.51 -14.17
CA LYS A 60 -9.66 -20.22 -13.46
C LYS A 60 -9.52 -21.72 -13.71
N PHE A 61 -9.10 -22.47 -12.71
CA PHE A 61 -9.19 -23.93 -12.68
C PHE A 61 -9.80 -24.40 -11.35
N ARG A 62 -10.51 -25.53 -11.37
CA ARG A 62 -11.41 -25.96 -10.28
C ARG A 62 -10.65 -26.27 -8.97
N SER A 63 -11.28 -25.83 -7.87
CA SER A 63 -11.17 -26.27 -6.47
C SER A 63 -10.24 -25.49 -5.51
N LYS A 64 -10.89 -25.08 -4.39
CA LYS A 64 -10.38 -24.62 -3.08
C LYS A 64 -10.10 -23.12 -2.89
N ASN A 65 -10.54 -22.66 -1.71
CA ASN A 65 -10.71 -21.28 -1.28
C ASN A 65 -9.37 -20.55 -1.07
N TYR A 66 -9.33 -19.29 -1.50
CA TYR A 66 -8.30 -18.33 -1.13
C TYR A 66 -8.99 -17.05 -0.66
N VAL A 67 -8.55 -16.53 0.48
CA VAL A 67 -8.95 -15.19 0.94
C VAL A 67 -8.13 -14.18 0.13
N PHE A 68 -8.79 -13.49 -0.78
CA PHE A 68 -8.21 -12.38 -1.51
C PHE A 68 -8.64 -11.08 -0.84
N TRP A 69 -7.68 -10.32 -0.31
CA TRP A 69 -7.91 -8.92 -0.01
C TRP A 69 -7.93 -8.19 -1.36
N VAL A 70 -9.12 -7.81 -1.81
CA VAL A 70 -9.32 -6.98 -3.00
C VAL A 70 -9.68 -5.60 -2.50
N PHE A 71 -8.75 -4.66 -2.61
CA PHE A 71 -9.01 -3.25 -2.39
C PHE A 71 -8.68 -2.48 -3.67
N GLU A 72 -9.56 -1.55 -4.03
CA GLU A 72 -9.32 -0.62 -5.13
C GLU A 72 -8.48 0.54 -4.61
N MET A 73 -7.20 0.56 -4.98
CA MET A 73 -6.32 1.65 -4.59
C MET A 73 -6.52 2.88 -5.49
N PRO A 74 -6.73 4.07 -4.90
CA PRO A 74 -6.73 5.31 -5.65
C PRO A 74 -5.37 5.55 -6.33
N ASP A 75 -5.33 6.51 -7.26
CA ASP A 75 -4.04 6.95 -7.81
C ASP A 75 -3.25 7.67 -6.72
N PHE A 76 -1.99 7.29 -6.52
CA PHE A 76 -1.12 7.95 -5.55
C PHE A 76 -0.78 9.38 -5.96
N ASN A 77 -0.93 9.74 -7.23
CA ASN A 77 -0.76 11.12 -7.69
C ASN A 77 -1.87 12.04 -7.16
N ASP A 78 -3.03 11.50 -6.77
CA ASP A 78 -4.07 12.25 -6.06
C ASP A 78 -3.82 12.15 -4.54
N LYS A 79 -2.95 13.04 -4.04
CA LYS A 79 -2.51 13.04 -2.63
C LYS A 79 -3.68 13.00 -1.64
N THR A 80 -4.72 13.80 -1.87
CA THR A 80 -5.86 13.91 -0.94
C THR A 80 -6.65 12.61 -0.86
N LEU A 81 -7.02 12.03 -2.01
CA LEU A 81 -7.71 10.74 -2.06
C LEU A 81 -6.85 9.62 -1.48
N TYR A 82 -5.55 9.66 -1.75
CA TYR A 82 -4.63 8.62 -1.30
C TYR A 82 -4.39 8.66 0.22
N LEU A 83 -4.23 9.85 0.81
CA LEU A 83 -4.11 10.00 2.27
C LEU A 83 -5.38 9.55 3.01
N ALA A 84 -6.56 9.91 2.50
CA ALA A 84 -7.83 9.46 3.06
C ALA A 84 -7.97 7.93 3.01
N TYR A 85 -7.56 7.32 1.90
CA TYR A 85 -7.50 5.87 1.76
C TYR A 85 -6.55 5.23 2.78
N MET A 86 -5.34 5.78 2.97
CA MET A 86 -4.39 5.26 3.95
C MET A 86 -4.93 5.34 5.37
N SER A 87 -5.39 6.51 5.81
CA SER A 87 -5.93 6.71 7.17
C SER A 87 -7.06 5.71 7.46
N HIS A 88 -7.99 5.51 6.51
CA HIS A 88 -9.09 4.56 6.66
C HIS A 88 -8.66 3.10 6.81
N HIS A 89 -7.60 2.69 6.12
CA HIS A 89 -7.15 1.30 6.10
C HIS A 89 -6.12 0.98 7.20
N LEU A 90 -5.20 1.91 7.48
CA LEU A 90 -4.18 1.74 8.51
C LEU A 90 -4.77 1.82 9.93
N SER A 91 -5.79 2.66 10.16
CA SER A 91 -6.50 2.70 11.47
C SER A 91 -7.25 1.40 11.82
N LYS A 92 -7.42 0.49 10.85
CA LYS A 92 -8.09 -0.80 11.02
C LYS A 92 -7.12 -1.97 11.21
N LEU A 93 -5.82 -1.72 11.07
CA LEU A 93 -4.75 -2.68 11.32
C LEU A 93 -4.25 -2.52 12.76
#